data_AF-A0A7J2XBU9-F1
#
_entry.id   AF-A0A7J2XBU9-F1
#
_cell.length_a   1.000
_cell.length_b   1.000
_cell.length_c   1.000
_cell.angle_alpha   90.00
_cell.angle_beta   90.00
_cell.angle_gamma   90.00
#
_symmetry.space_group_name_H-M   'P 1'
#
loop_
_entity.id
_entity.type
_entity.pdbx_description
1 polymer ?
#
loop_
_entity_poly.entity_id
_entity_poly.type
_entity_poly.pdbx_seq_one_letter_code
_entity_poly.pdbx_strand_id
1 'polypeptide(L)'
;MGNQGSTGITWILLLTILLLVSSSIIYGLASSGEGDDQDVEDLLESALKEIESYFVVKEGYAKMKDEYLMMVLLIKPVFSTPIPLSNLTLEVNDGKMLRLLNLSGVFDSRDVFNEDFWSDLNQSFAIVPVIDKDGSLREGFINGDLFYVAFKIPKDAERIEVSIISGYGSVSEVEITLPFSTSDVFKIY
;
A
#
# COMPACT_ATOMS: atom_id res chain seq x y z
N MET A 1 -2.64 -28.03 -15.55
CA MET A 1 -1.56 -27.08 -15.87
C MET A 1 -1.80 -25.82 -15.05
N GLY A 2 -0.76 -25.29 -14.38
CA GLY A 2 -0.83 -23.95 -13.75
C GLY A 2 -0.70 -23.93 -12.22
N ASN A 3 0.52 -24.05 -11.71
CA ASN A 3 0.93 -23.45 -10.42
C ASN A 3 2.45 -23.16 -10.36
N GLN A 4 3.21 -23.58 -11.37
CA GLN A 4 4.67 -23.35 -11.46
C GLN A 4 5.05 -21.87 -11.69
N GLY A 5 4.13 -21.02 -12.18
CA GLY A 5 4.39 -19.59 -12.38
C GLY A 5 4.34 -18.77 -11.08
N SER A 6 3.48 -19.14 -10.13
CA SER A 6 3.29 -18.41 -8.88
C SER A 6 4.46 -18.61 -7.91
N THR A 7 4.99 -19.84 -7.81
CA THR A 7 6.16 -20.13 -6.96
C THR A 7 7.43 -19.47 -7.49
N GLY A 8 7.59 -19.39 -8.81
CA GLY A 8 8.79 -18.79 -9.43
C GLY A 8 8.95 -17.31 -9.12
N ILE A 9 7.86 -16.53 -9.16
CA ILE A 9 7.89 -15.10 -8.85
C ILE A 9 8.21 -14.88 -7.37
N THR A 10 7.64 -15.69 -6.46
CA THR A 10 7.96 -15.62 -5.03
C THR A 10 9.43 -15.93 -4.75
N TRP A 11 10.01 -16.94 -5.40
CA TRP A 11 11.44 -17.26 -5.26
C TRP A 11 12.34 -16.15 -5.80
N ILE A 12 11.96 -15.51 -6.91
CA ILE A 12 12.71 -14.38 -7.45
C ILE A 12 12.68 -13.22 -6.46
N LEU A 13 11.51 -12.84 -5.95
CA LEU A 13 11.35 -11.80 -4.93
C LEU A 13 12.22 -12.07 -3.69
N LEU A 14 12.21 -13.31 -3.21
CA LEU A 14 12.98 -13.73 -2.04
C LEU A 14 14.50 -13.71 -2.31
N LEU A 15 14.93 -14.05 -3.53
CA LEU A 15 16.32 -13.92 -3.98
C LEU A 15 16.74 -12.45 -4.10
N THR A 16 15.90 -11.56 -4.61
CA THR A 16 16.22 -10.12 -4.66
C THR A 16 16.33 -9.53 -3.27
N ILE A 17 15.44 -9.92 -2.35
CA ILE A 17 15.50 -9.54 -0.93
C ILE A 17 16.81 -10.01 -0.31
N LEU A 18 17.19 -11.27 -0.52
CA LEU A 18 18.44 -11.82 0.00
C LEU A 18 19.67 -11.07 -0.56
N LEU A 19 19.65 -10.73 -1.85
CA LEU A 19 20.69 -9.97 -2.51
C LEU A 19 20.81 -8.55 -1.94
N LEU A 20 19.70 -7.84 -1.76
CA LEU A 20 19.67 -6.50 -1.17
C LEU A 20 20.24 -6.50 0.25
N VAL A 21 19.76 -7.40 1.11
CA VAL A 21 20.28 -7.57 2.48
C VAL A 21 21.78 -7.89 2.48
N SER A 22 22.22 -8.80 1.61
CA SER A 22 23.65 -9.14 1.51
C SER A 22 24.53 -7.96 1.05
N SER A 23 24.03 -7.12 0.14
CA SER A 23 24.76 -5.96 -0.35
C SER A 23 24.91 -4.88 0.72
N SER A 24 23.89 -4.67 1.56
CA SER A 24 23.94 -3.77 2.69
C SER A 24 24.94 -4.23 3.75
N ILE A 25 24.99 -5.54 4.05
CA ILE A 25 25.99 -6.12 4.98
C ILE A 25 27.41 -5.93 4.44
N ILE A 26 27.64 -6.20 3.15
CA ILE A 26 28.96 -6.05 2.52
C ILE A 26 29.39 -4.58 2.50
N TYR A 27 28.48 -3.65 2.24
CA TYR A 27 28.78 -2.22 2.26
C TYR A 27 29.09 -1.70 3.66
N GLY A 28 28.34 -2.16 4.68
CA GLY A 28 28.64 -1.88 6.10
C GLY A 28 30.04 -2.33 6.47
N LEU A 29 30.37 -3.61 6.22
CA LEU A 29 31.69 -4.19 6.49
C LEU A 29 32.84 -3.53 5.70
N ALA A 30 32.57 -3.05 4.48
CA ALA A 30 33.58 -2.40 3.64
C ALA A 30 33.80 -0.92 4.00
N SER A 31 32.83 -0.27 4.65
CA SER A 31 32.90 1.14 5.06
C SER A 31 33.33 1.33 6.52
N SER A 32 33.17 0.31 7.36
CA SER A 32 33.59 0.31 8.76
C SER A 32 35.07 -0.04 8.90
N GLY A 33 35.94 0.94 8.67
CA GLY A 33 37.35 0.87 9.04
C GLY A 33 37.60 0.90 10.56
N GLU A 34 36.59 1.16 11.39
CA GLU A 34 36.62 1.20 12.86
C GLU A 34 35.19 1.49 13.43
N GLY A 35 34.13 0.94 12.79
CA GLY A 35 32.73 1.21 13.14
C GLY A 35 32.17 0.24 14.18
N ASP A 36 31.42 0.76 15.14
CA ASP A 36 30.80 0.03 16.26
C ASP A 36 29.78 -1.01 15.73
N ASP A 37 29.82 -2.25 16.23
CA ASP A 37 28.95 -3.35 15.75
C ASP A 37 27.45 -3.00 15.83
N GLN A 38 27.08 -2.06 16.70
CA GLN A 38 25.71 -1.52 16.86
C GLN A 38 25.21 -0.78 15.61
N ASP A 39 26.08 -0.05 14.91
CA ASP A 39 25.67 0.70 13.71
C ASP A 39 25.27 -0.24 12.56
N VAL A 40 25.89 -1.42 12.48
CA VAL A 40 25.57 -2.44 11.46
C VAL A 40 24.25 -3.14 11.77
N GLU A 41 23.97 -3.43 13.04
CA GLU A 41 22.73 -4.07 13.47
C GLU A 41 21.51 -3.16 13.22
N ASP A 42 21.61 -1.87 13.53
CA ASP A 42 20.56 -0.87 13.30
C ASP A 42 20.24 -0.69 11.80
N LEU A 43 21.27 -0.70 10.94
CA LEU A 43 21.11 -0.65 9.49
C LEU A 43 20.42 -1.90 8.95
N LEU A 44 20.79 -3.08 9.46
CA LEU A 44 20.17 -4.35 9.07
C LEU A 44 18.70 -4.38 9.49
N GLU A 45 18.38 -3.98 10.73
CA GLU A 45 17.01 -3.95 11.24
C GLU A 45 16.14 -2.98 10.43
N SER A 46 16.69 -1.82 10.08
CA SER A 46 15.99 -0.82 9.26
C SER A 46 15.68 -1.36 7.85
N ALA A 47 16.66 -1.99 7.20
CA ALA A 47 16.47 -2.59 5.88
C ALA A 47 15.44 -3.75 5.91
N LEU A 48 15.45 -4.57 6.97
CA LEU A 48 14.46 -5.63 7.14
C LEU A 48 13.06 -5.06 7.36
N LYS A 49 12.90 -4.01 8.19
CA LYS A 49 11.62 -3.35 8.41
C LYS A 49 11.06 -2.72 7.13
N GLU A 50 11.90 -2.13 6.30
CA GLU A 50 11.50 -1.60 5.01
C GLU A 50 10.90 -2.73 4.14
N ILE A 51 11.62 -3.85 3.99
CA ILE A 51 11.15 -5.00 3.19
C ILE A 51 9.86 -5.60 3.76
N GLU A 52 9.79 -5.75 5.08
CA GLU A 52 8.63 -6.32 5.78
C GLU A 52 7.38 -5.43 5.68
N SER A 53 7.58 -4.13 5.43
CA SER A 53 6.49 -3.16 5.32
C SER A 53 5.85 -3.06 3.92
N TYR A 54 6.25 -3.93 2.98
CA TYR A 54 5.77 -3.92 1.61
C TYR A 54 4.30 -4.37 1.49
N PHE A 55 3.54 -3.61 0.70
CA PHE A 55 2.13 -3.88 0.41
C PHE A 55 1.93 -4.40 -1.01
N VAL A 56 0.92 -5.26 -1.18
CA VAL A 56 0.45 -5.70 -2.50
C VAL A 56 -1.00 -5.28 -2.66
N VAL A 57 -1.28 -4.56 -3.74
CA VAL A 57 -2.66 -4.33 -4.20
C VAL A 57 -3.13 -5.61 -4.88
N LYS A 58 -4.30 -6.10 -4.49
CA LYS A 58 -4.90 -7.33 -5.01
C LYS A 58 -5.93 -7.04 -6.08
N GLU A 59 -6.76 -6.04 -5.85
CA GLU A 59 -7.82 -5.61 -6.76
C GLU A 59 -8.10 -4.13 -6.57
N GLY A 60 -8.72 -3.49 -7.56
CA GLY A 60 -9.20 -2.13 -7.46
C GLY A 60 -10.57 -1.97 -8.12
N TYR A 61 -11.43 -1.17 -7.50
CA TYR A 61 -12.74 -0.82 -8.05
C TYR A 61 -12.95 0.69 -8.00
N ALA A 62 -13.73 1.21 -8.94
CA ALA A 62 -14.08 2.60 -8.98
C ALA A 62 -15.54 2.83 -9.37
N LYS A 63 -16.07 3.98 -8.95
CA LYS A 63 -17.39 4.49 -9.30
C LYS A 63 -17.29 5.97 -9.64
N MET A 64 -17.80 6.35 -10.80
CA MET A 64 -17.88 7.76 -11.19
C MET A 64 -19.07 8.43 -10.50
N LYS A 65 -18.86 9.63 -9.94
CA LYS A 65 -19.95 10.45 -9.40
C LYS A 65 -19.65 11.93 -9.63
N ASP A 66 -20.55 12.61 -10.33
CA ASP A 66 -20.46 14.04 -10.64
C ASP A 66 -19.05 14.44 -11.14
N GLU A 67 -18.30 15.18 -10.31
CA GLU A 67 -16.96 15.70 -10.58
C GLU A 67 -15.80 14.82 -10.06
N TYR A 68 -16.10 13.70 -9.41
CA TYR A 68 -15.11 12.86 -8.76
C TYR A 68 -15.20 11.39 -9.18
N LEU A 69 -14.08 10.70 -9.07
CA LEU A 69 -13.98 9.26 -9.11
C LEU A 69 -13.73 8.74 -7.69
N MET A 70 -14.66 7.93 -7.20
CA MET A 70 -14.51 7.21 -5.93
C MET A 70 -13.76 5.92 -6.23
N MET A 71 -12.63 5.70 -5.58
CA MET A 71 -11.77 4.54 -5.83
C MET A 71 -11.52 3.77 -4.54
N VAL A 72 -11.53 2.44 -4.65
CA VAL A 72 -11.21 1.53 -3.56
C VAL A 72 -10.18 0.52 -4.05
N LEU A 73 -9.08 0.39 -3.32
CA LEU A 73 -8.00 -0.56 -3.61
C LEU A 73 -7.93 -1.59 -2.49
N LEU A 74 -8.06 -2.87 -2.85
CA LEU A 74 -7.91 -3.99 -1.93
C LEU A 74 -6.42 -4.23 -1.70
N ILE A 75 -5.95 -4.00 -0.48
CA ILE A 75 -4.54 -4.06 -0.13
C ILE A 75 -4.32 -5.15 0.92
N LYS A 76 -3.16 -5.81 0.80
CA LYS A 76 -2.67 -6.79 1.75
C LYS A 76 -1.16 -6.60 1.95
N PRO A 77 -0.65 -6.50 3.18
CA PRO A 77 0.79 -6.54 3.42
C PRO A 77 1.33 -7.94 3.10
N VAL A 78 2.56 -8.01 2.60
CA VAL A 78 3.19 -9.30 2.27
C VAL A 78 3.58 -10.06 3.53
N PHE A 79 4.03 -9.33 4.54
CA PHE A 79 4.45 -9.87 5.82
C PHE A 79 3.45 -9.49 6.92
N SER A 80 3.50 -10.21 8.03
CA SER A 80 2.64 -9.97 9.21
C SER A 80 3.32 -9.07 10.24
N THR A 81 4.44 -8.43 9.90
CA THR A 81 5.11 -7.47 10.76
C THR A 81 4.16 -6.30 11.04
N PRO A 82 3.93 -5.92 12.31
CA PRO A 82 3.01 -4.84 12.64
C PRO A 82 3.47 -3.48 12.08
N ILE A 83 2.61 -2.84 11.29
CA ILE A 83 2.84 -1.51 10.74
C ILE A 83 1.84 -0.53 11.37
N PRO A 84 2.30 0.53 12.07
CA PRO A 84 1.40 1.54 12.61
C PRO A 84 0.62 2.26 11.51
N LEU A 85 -0.70 2.40 11.67
CA LEU A 85 -1.57 3.12 10.74
C LEU A 85 -1.23 4.61 10.64
N SER A 86 -0.74 5.22 11.72
CA SER A 86 -0.27 6.62 11.74
C SER A 86 0.87 6.89 10.76
N ASN A 87 1.58 5.84 10.36
CA ASN A 87 2.75 5.89 9.51
C ASN A 87 2.40 5.59 8.05
N LEU A 88 1.13 5.36 7.73
CA LEU A 88 0.68 5.07 6.37
C LEU A 88 0.25 6.36 5.67
N THR A 89 0.91 6.66 4.56
CA THR A 89 0.53 7.76 3.67
C THR A 89 0.19 7.20 2.30
N LEU A 90 -0.83 7.76 1.66
CA LEU A 90 -1.14 7.46 0.27
C LEU A 90 -0.76 8.64 -0.60
N GLU A 91 0.11 8.42 -1.57
CA GLU A 91 0.44 9.40 -2.59
C GLU A 91 -0.33 9.05 -3.87
N VAL A 92 -0.99 10.04 -4.47
CA VAL A 92 -1.78 9.87 -5.68
C VAL A 92 -1.37 10.93 -6.70
N ASN A 93 -0.87 10.48 -7.85
CA ASN A 93 -0.59 11.30 -9.00
C ASN A 93 -1.69 11.12 -10.03
N ASP A 94 -2.38 12.20 -10.39
CA ASP A 94 -3.47 12.19 -11.39
C ASP A 94 -3.04 12.70 -12.78
N GLY A 95 -1.73 12.90 -12.98
CA GLY A 95 -1.14 13.47 -14.20
C GLY A 95 -1.10 15.00 -14.21
N LYS A 96 -1.84 15.67 -13.32
CA LYS A 96 -1.84 17.14 -13.18
C LYS A 96 -1.23 17.58 -11.85
N MET A 97 -1.52 16.86 -10.78
CA MET A 97 -1.08 17.16 -9.43
C MET A 97 -0.70 15.89 -8.68
N LEU A 98 0.34 16.01 -7.86
CA LEU A 98 0.69 15.02 -6.85
C LEU A 98 -0.02 15.37 -5.54
N ARG A 99 -0.75 14.43 -4.97
CA ARG A 99 -1.53 14.62 -3.74
C ARG A 99 -1.05 13.64 -2.69
N LEU A 100 -0.71 14.16 -1.50
CA LEU A 100 -0.50 13.36 -0.32
C LEU A 100 -1.80 13.29 0.47
N LEU A 101 -2.29 12.08 0.69
CA LEU A 101 -3.51 11.80 1.43
C LEU A 101 -3.14 11.15 2.76
N ASN A 102 -3.62 11.75 3.84
CA ASN A 102 -3.47 11.20 5.18
C ASN A 102 -4.65 10.28 5.52
N LEU A 103 -4.43 9.35 6.45
CA LEU A 103 -5.47 8.49 6.97
C LEU A 103 -6.50 9.31 7.75
N SER A 104 -7.77 9.25 7.31
CA SER A 104 -8.92 9.81 8.03
C SER A 104 -9.33 8.90 9.18
N GLY A 105 -9.32 7.58 8.95
CA GLY A 105 -9.66 6.59 9.96
C GLY A 105 -9.99 5.22 9.38
N VAL A 106 -10.36 4.32 10.28
CA VAL A 106 -10.84 2.97 9.96
C VAL A 106 -12.36 2.93 10.12
N PHE A 107 -13.06 2.56 9.07
CA PHE A 107 -14.52 2.61 9.01
C PHE A 107 -15.11 1.25 8.69
N ASP A 108 -16.19 0.91 9.38
CA ASP A 108 -17.00 -0.25 9.04
C ASP A 108 -18.05 0.14 8.00
N SER A 109 -17.95 -0.41 6.79
CA SER A 109 -19.02 -0.26 5.80
C SER A 109 -19.32 -1.59 5.11
N ARG A 110 -20.62 -1.89 4.97
CA ARG A 110 -21.11 -3.00 4.14
C ARG A 110 -21.18 -2.62 2.66
N ASP A 111 -21.26 -1.32 2.37
CA ASP A 111 -21.26 -0.77 1.02
C ASP A 111 -20.25 0.38 0.96
N VAL A 112 -19.08 0.08 0.41
CA VAL A 112 -17.96 1.03 0.33
C VAL A 112 -18.26 2.19 -0.63
N PHE A 113 -19.32 2.10 -1.45
CA PHE A 113 -19.75 3.16 -2.36
C PHE A 113 -20.99 3.95 -1.87
N ASN A 114 -21.38 3.79 -0.60
CA ASN A 114 -22.42 4.60 0.04
C ASN A 114 -21.95 6.06 0.19
N GLU A 115 -22.78 7.02 -0.24
CA GLU A 115 -22.45 8.44 -0.29
C GLU A 115 -22.06 9.06 1.06
N ASP A 116 -22.68 8.62 2.15
CA ASP A 116 -22.43 9.17 3.50
C ASP A 116 -21.00 8.87 3.96
N PHE A 117 -20.43 7.74 3.54
CA PHE A 117 -19.03 7.39 3.83
C PHE A 117 -18.05 8.34 3.15
N TRP A 118 -18.44 8.88 1.99
CA TRP A 118 -17.55 9.63 1.13
C TRP A 118 -17.48 11.11 1.48
N SER A 119 -18.51 11.71 2.10
CA SER A 119 -18.54 13.16 2.37
C SER A 119 -17.31 13.66 3.14
N ASP A 120 -16.73 12.79 3.97
CA ASP A 120 -15.69 13.16 4.93
C ASP A 120 -14.26 12.92 4.41
N LEU A 121 -14.10 12.35 3.21
CA LEU A 121 -12.81 11.94 2.63
C LEU A 121 -12.18 13.01 1.72
N ASN A 122 -12.31 14.28 2.07
CA ASN A 122 -11.63 15.35 1.31
C ASN A 122 -10.14 15.35 1.65
N GLN A 123 -9.28 15.20 0.63
CA GLN A 123 -7.81 15.16 0.75
C GLN A 123 -7.28 14.12 1.77
N SER A 124 -8.04 13.05 1.99
CA SER A 124 -7.69 11.96 2.89
C SER A 124 -8.10 10.63 2.27
N PHE A 125 -7.63 9.54 2.88
CA PHE A 125 -8.08 8.20 2.55
C PHE A 125 -8.66 7.53 3.81
N ALA A 126 -9.52 6.54 3.60
CA ALA A 126 -10.06 5.71 4.66
C ALA A 126 -9.64 4.26 4.47
N ILE A 127 -9.57 3.53 5.58
CA ILE A 127 -9.41 2.09 5.59
C ILE A 127 -10.74 1.44 5.91
N VAL A 128 -11.12 0.44 5.12
CA VAL A 128 -12.32 -0.38 5.37
C VAL A 128 -11.87 -1.84 5.52
N PRO A 129 -11.91 -2.41 6.73
CA PRO A 129 -11.52 -3.80 6.96
C PRO A 129 -12.36 -4.79 6.15
N VAL A 130 -11.70 -5.78 5.54
CA VAL A 130 -12.38 -6.90 4.86
C VAL A 130 -12.15 -8.19 5.63
N ILE A 131 -10.89 -8.48 5.97
CA ILE A 131 -10.49 -9.59 6.84
C ILE A 131 -9.50 -9.03 7.85
N ASP A 132 -9.97 -8.94 9.09
CA ASP A 132 -9.21 -8.51 10.27
C ASP A 132 -9.46 -9.59 11.33
N LYS A 133 -8.45 -10.43 11.58
CA LYS A 133 -8.64 -11.64 12.40
C LYS A 133 -8.49 -11.38 13.88
N ASP A 134 -7.63 -10.44 14.24
CA ASP A 134 -7.26 -10.12 15.62
C ASP A 134 -7.73 -8.72 16.05
N GLY A 135 -8.33 -7.94 15.15
CA GLY A 135 -8.83 -6.60 15.44
C GLY A 135 -7.77 -5.51 15.32
N SER A 136 -6.58 -5.83 14.80
CA SER A 136 -5.39 -4.97 14.82
C SER A 136 -5.62 -3.62 14.12
N LEU A 137 -6.42 -3.60 13.04
CA LEU A 137 -6.72 -2.38 12.29
C LEU A 137 -7.42 -1.33 13.17
N ARG A 138 -8.30 -1.76 14.07
CA ARG A 138 -8.98 -0.84 15.01
C ARG A 138 -8.06 -0.36 16.12
N GLU A 139 -7.08 -1.18 16.49
CA GLU A 139 -6.07 -0.85 17.49
C GLU A 139 -4.95 0.05 16.93
N GLY A 140 -4.96 0.30 15.61
CA GLY A 140 -4.04 1.22 14.97
C GLY A 140 -2.86 0.56 14.25
N PHE A 141 -2.92 -0.74 13.98
CA PHE A 141 -1.85 -1.49 13.32
C PHE A 141 -2.37 -2.34 12.16
N ILE A 142 -1.51 -2.61 11.19
CA ILE A 142 -1.76 -3.58 10.12
C ILE A 142 -0.82 -4.77 10.32
N ASN A 143 -1.32 -6.00 10.30
CA ASN A 143 -0.49 -7.20 10.51
C ASN A 143 -0.94 -8.45 9.71
N GLY A 144 -0.96 -8.34 8.38
CA GLY A 144 -1.38 -9.45 7.50
C GLY A 144 -2.84 -9.37 7.05
N ASP A 145 -3.56 -8.33 7.50
CA ASP A 145 -4.97 -8.09 7.22
C ASP A 145 -5.24 -7.80 5.75
N LEU A 146 -6.51 -7.96 5.38
CA LEU A 146 -7.02 -7.56 4.07
C LEU A 146 -8.00 -6.42 4.27
N PHE A 147 -7.74 -5.29 3.61
CA PHE A 147 -8.56 -4.10 3.77
C PHE A 147 -8.64 -3.32 2.46
N TYR A 148 -9.71 -2.55 2.30
CA TYR A 148 -9.79 -1.54 1.25
C TYR A 148 -9.16 -0.24 1.73
N VAL A 149 -8.41 0.41 0.85
CA VAL A 149 -8.11 1.84 0.95
C VAL A 149 -9.05 2.58 0.01
N ALA A 150 -9.84 3.49 0.57
CA ALA A 150 -10.86 4.25 -0.13
C ALA A 150 -10.46 5.73 -0.20
N PHE A 151 -10.48 6.31 -1.40
CA PHE A 151 -10.11 7.70 -1.63
C PHE A 151 -10.76 8.25 -2.90
N LYS A 152 -10.76 9.57 -3.04
CA LYS A 152 -11.36 10.26 -4.19
C LYS A 152 -10.32 11.00 -5.00
N ILE A 153 -10.52 11.03 -6.30
CA ILE A 153 -9.77 11.89 -7.21
C ILE A 153 -10.74 12.67 -8.12
N PRO A 154 -10.31 13.76 -8.76
CA PRO A 154 -11.09 14.40 -9.81
C PRO A 154 -11.34 13.45 -10.99
N LYS A 155 -12.52 13.56 -11.60
CA LYS A 155 -12.94 12.71 -12.72
C LYS A 155 -12.13 12.95 -14.01
N ASP A 156 -11.51 14.11 -14.15
CA ASP A 156 -10.72 14.52 -15.31
C ASP A 156 -9.23 14.13 -15.21
N ALA A 157 -8.90 13.20 -14.31
CA ALA A 157 -7.57 12.59 -14.21
C ALA A 157 -7.23 11.83 -15.50
N GLU A 158 -6.04 12.09 -16.05
CA GLU A 158 -5.59 11.50 -17.32
C GLU A 158 -4.83 10.19 -17.09
N ARG A 159 -4.09 10.12 -15.99
CA ARG A 159 -3.31 8.96 -15.54
C ARG A 159 -3.41 8.90 -14.03
N ILE A 160 -3.50 7.72 -13.46
CA ILE A 160 -3.64 7.57 -12.01
C ILE A 160 -2.54 6.63 -11.54
N GLU A 161 -1.54 7.17 -10.86
CA GLU A 161 -0.54 6.38 -10.14
C GLU A 161 -0.78 6.54 -8.65
N VAL A 162 -0.74 5.42 -7.93
CA VAL A 162 -0.99 5.38 -6.49
C VAL A 162 0.19 4.70 -5.82
N SER A 163 0.83 5.43 -4.92
CA SER A 163 1.96 4.98 -4.14
C SER A 163 1.55 4.85 -2.67
N ILE A 164 1.62 3.63 -2.15
CA ILE A 164 1.38 3.34 -0.73
C ILE A 164 2.71 3.43 -0.03
N ILE A 165 2.86 4.42 0.85
CA ILE A 165 4.10 4.71 1.56
C ILE A 165 3.95 4.23 3.00
N SER A 166 4.72 3.21 3.38
CA SER A 166 4.87 2.83 4.77
C SER A 166 5.85 3.79 5.46
N GLY A 167 5.65 4.09 6.75
CA GLY A 167 6.59 4.96 7.46
C GLY A 167 7.95 4.32 7.76
N TYR A 168 8.19 3.11 7.29
CA TYR A 168 9.51 2.48 7.26
C TYR A 168 10.21 2.64 5.90
N GLY A 169 9.62 3.41 4.97
CA GLY A 169 10.26 3.79 3.70
C GLY A 169 9.86 2.95 2.50
N SER A 170 9.16 1.83 2.68
CA SER A 170 8.73 1.01 1.54
C SER A 170 7.63 1.72 0.76
N VAL A 171 7.75 1.72 -0.56
CA VAL A 171 6.77 2.29 -1.47
C VAL A 171 6.24 1.19 -2.38
N SER A 172 4.94 0.98 -2.35
CA SER A 172 4.23 0.11 -3.29
C SER A 172 3.45 0.96 -4.28
N GLU A 173 3.92 1.00 -5.53
CA GLU A 173 3.31 1.78 -6.60
C GLU A 173 2.39 0.92 -7.47
N VAL A 174 1.23 1.48 -7.83
CA VAL A 174 0.27 0.90 -8.76
C VAL A 174 -0.19 1.94 -9.76
N GLU A 175 0.00 1.62 -11.04
CA GLU A 175 -0.60 2.36 -12.14
C GLU A 175 -2.01 1.83 -12.43
N ILE A 176 -2.97 2.74 -12.44
CA ILE A 176 -4.39 2.46 -12.64
C ILE A 176 -4.79 2.96 -14.02
N THR A 177 -5.42 2.09 -14.81
CA THR A 177 -6.01 2.44 -16.10
C THR A 177 -7.52 2.42 -16.00
N LEU A 178 -8.18 3.54 -16.30
CA LEU A 178 -9.64 3.61 -16.31
C LEU A 178 -10.20 2.94 -17.58
N PRO A 179 -11.00 1.88 -17.45
CA PRO A 179 -11.65 1.27 -18.60
C PRO A 179 -12.82 2.12 -19.11
N PHE A 180 -13.15 1.98 -20.38
CA PHE A 180 -14.46 2.39 -20.88
C PHE A 180 -15.51 1.41 -20.33
N SER A 181 -16.31 1.84 -19.34
CA SER A 181 -17.33 1.02 -18.69
C SER A 181 -18.70 1.70 -18.75
N THR A 182 -19.74 0.89 -18.95
CA THR A 182 -21.15 1.29 -18.83
C THR A 182 -21.76 0.90 -17.47
N SER A 183 -20.99 0.22 -16.62
CA SER A 183 -21.42 -0.15 -15.26
C SER A 183 -21.09 0.95 -14.27
N ASP A 184 -21.99 1.19 -13.31
CA ASP A 184 -21.81 2.22 -12.27
C ASP A 184 -20.56 1.97 -11.43
N VAL A 185 -20.27 0.71 -11.10
CA VAL A 185 -19.04 0.26 -10.44
C VAL A 185 -18.26 -0.61 -11.41
N PHE A 186 -16.96 -0.34 -11.57
CA PHE A 186 -16.10 -1.08 -12.49
C PHE A 186 -14.73 -1.39 -11.88
N LYS A 187 -14.11 -2.47 -12.37
CA LYS A 187 -12.78 -2.91 -11.94
C LYS A 187 -11.71 -2.07 -12.63
N ILE A 188 -10.69 -1.67 -11.88
CA ILE A 188 -9.60 -0.79 -12.33
C ILE A 188 -8.20 -1.41 -12.12
N TYR A 189 -8.12 -2.49 -11.35
CA TYR A 189 -6.91 -3.30 -11.11
C TYR A 189 -7.32 -4.73 -10.77
#